data_AF-A0AB39R3R3-F1
#
_entry.id   AF-A0AB39R3R3-F1
#
_cell.length_a   1.000
_cell.length_b   1.000
_cell.length_c   1.000
_cell.angle_alpha   90.00
_cell.angle_beta   90.00
_cell.angle_gamma   90.00
#
_symmetry.space_group_name_H-M   'P 1'
#
loop_
_entity.id
_entity.type
_entity.pdbx_description
1 polymer ?
#
loop_
_entity_poly.entity_id
_entity_poly.type
_entity_poly.pdbx_seq_one_letter_code
_entity_poly.pdbx_strand_id
1 'polypeptide(L)'
;MLKTIAVAATFSAVAGAGFVGHGELTAQTQTETRTQNVVATKTVRHGHLDSFTGTRKIRVNGYSVNVSCSGRTAPREPVVMLMAGAGDGLDTMAGLQSTLSKEDRVCSYDRLGEGQSDQPKGPQTIRDSGKILTGVLDRIAGDRPVVLAAHSLGGLIAGRYAPDHQDRVKGLVLMDATLPALKASILKVIPETATGIAAEVRAQAISVNEGQNPERLVAPDAEVRSAGNIPVQIIKHEAEFGDIPDYGPALEQAWSEGQQQWRALSKRSVLSTAAGSGHYIHVDRPDLAVKAIREVTCQAAAARW
;
A
#
# COMPACT_ATOMS: atom_id res chain seq x y z
N MET A 1 22.17 27.16 1.80
CA MET A 1 20.70 27.09 1.92
C MET A 1 20.16 26.37 0.67
N LEU A 2 20.08 25.04 0.71
CA LEU A 2 19.49 24.26 -0.38
C LEU A 2 17.99 24.13 -0.12
N LYS A 3 17.17 24.56 -1.08
CA LYS A 3 15.72 24.36 -1.08
C LYS A 3 15.44 22.90 -1.42
N THR A 4 14.79 22.18 -0.50
CA THR A 4 14.29 20.81 -0.69
C THR A 4 13.15 20.83 -1.71
N ILE A 5 13.36 20.25 -2.89
CA ILE A 5 12.30 19.99 -3.87
C ILE A 5 11.74 18.61 -3.52
N ALA A 6 10.51 18.57 -3.01
CA ALA A 6 9.77 17.32 -2.86
C ALA A 6 9.36 16.84 -4.27
N VAL A 7 10.00 15.79 -4.76
CA VAL A 7 9.60 15.11 -5.99
C VAL A 7 8.52 14.09 -5.61
N ALA A 8 7.25 14.44 -5.84
CA ALA A 8 6.17 13.48 -5.87
C ALA A 8 6.27 12.71 -7.20
N ALA A 9 6.82 11.49 -7.14
CA ALA A 9 6.88 10.61 -8.29
C ALA A 9 5.51 9.94 -8.49
N THR A 10 4.73 10.46 -9.43
CA THR A 10 3.51 9.83 -9.94
C THR A 10 3.90 8.65 -10.83
N PHE A 11 3.54 7.43 -10.43
CA PHE A 11 3.42 6.33 -11.38
C PHE A 11 2.26 6.65 -12.32
N SER A 12 2.57 6.75 -13.62
CA SER A 12 1.54 6.92 -14.64
C SER A 12 0.84 5.59 -14.84
N ALA A 13 -0.41 5.48 -14.39
CA ALA A 13 -1.32 4.48 -14.93
C ALA A 13 -1.47 4.73 -16.43
N VAL A 14 -0.91 3.84 -17.26
CA VAL A 14 -1.11 3.86 -18.70
C VAL A 14 -2.55 3.42 -18.98
N ALA A 15 -3.42 4.38 -19.28
CA ALA A 15 -4.76 4.11 -19.79
C ALA A 15 -4.65 3.53 -21.21
N GLY A 16 -5.05 2.27 -21.38
CA GLY A 16 -5.26 1.69 -22.71
C GLY A 16 -6.40 2.42 -23.44
N ALA A 17 -6.07 3.21 -24.47
CA ALA A 17 -7.06 3.86 -25.32
C ALA A 17 -7.40 2.97 -26.52
N GLY A 18 -8.63 2.45 -26.56
CA GLY A 18 -9.24 1.87 -27.76
C GLY A 18 -9.62 2.96 -28.77
N PHE A 19 -9.31 2.71 -30.04
CA PHE A 19 -9.65 3.54 -31.20
C PHE A 19 -11.14 3.42 -31.58
N VAL A 20 -11.76 4.55 -31.96
CA VAL A 20 -12.74 4.86 -33.06
C VAL A 20 -13.23 6.30 -32.75
N GLY A 21 -13.39 7.32 -33.59
CA GLY A 21 -13.31 7.54 -35.03
C GLY A 21 -14.03 8.88 -35.32
N HIS A 22 -13.37 9.75 -36.11
CA HIS A 22 -13.86 10.89 -36.92
C HIS A 22 -14.68 12.08 -36.37
N GLY A 23 -14.23 13.27 -36.76
CA GLY A 23 -14.99 14.52 -36.82
C GLY A 23 -14.09 15.76 -36.88
N GLU A 24 -13.75 16.22 -38.09
CA GLU A 24 -13.07 17.50 -38.35
C GLU A 24 -13.91 18.71 -37.89
N LEU A 25 -13.25 19.76 -37.39
CA LEU A 25 -13.57 21.14 -37.76
C LEU A 25 -12.42 22.12 -37.43
N THR A 26 -12.22 22.99 -38.41
CA THR A 26 -11.20 24.01 -38.69
C THR A 26 -10.89 25.06 -37.61
N ALA A 27 -9.58 25.33 -37.48
CA ALA A 27 -8.87 26.63 -37.42
C ALA A 27 -9.42 27.82 -36.60
N GLN A 28 -8.58 28.32 -35.67
CA GLN A 28 -7.98 29.67 -35.78
C GLN A 28 -6.83 29.88 -34.77
N THR A 29 -5.75 30.47 -35.29
CA THR A 29 -4.50 30.80 -34.60
C THR A 29 -4.61 32.17 -33.93
N GLN A 30 -4.17 32.30 -32.68
CA GLN A 30 -3.56 33.54 -32.18
C GLN A 30 -2.55 33.22 -31.07
N THR A 31 -1.32 33.68 -31.32
CA THR A 31 -0.09 33.47 -30.57
C THR A 31 0.04 34.58 -29.53
N GLU A 32 0.06 34.25 -28.24
CA GLU A 32 0.68 35.11 -27.22
C GLU A 32 1.49 34.28 -26.23
N THR A 33 2.80 34.51 -26.27
CA THR A 33 3.83 33.86 -25.49
C THR A 33 3.78 34.34 -24.04
N ARG A 34 3.36 33.47 -23.11
CA ARG A 34 3.58 33.67 -21.67
C ARG A 34 4.13 32.39 -21.05
N THR A 35 5.43 32.39 -20.82
CA THR A 35 6.17 31.31 -20.13
C THR A 35 5.69 31.23 -18.68
N GLN A 36 4.73 30.35 -18.42
CA GLN A 36 4.37 29.91 -17.08
C GLN A 36 4.66 28.42 -16.98
N ASN A 37 5.82 28.07 -16.42
CA ASN A 37 6.11 26.72 -15.95
C ASN A 37 5.25 26.45 -14.72
N VAL A 38 3.99 26.10 -14.95
CA VAL A 38 3.13 25.44 -13.97
C VAL A 38 3.16 23.96 -14.33
N VAL A 39 4.05 23.22 -13.70
CA VAL A 39 3.93 21.75 -13.64
C VAL A 39 2.69 21.49 -12.79
N ALA A 40 1.55 21.34 -13.46
CA ALA A 40 0.31 20.93 -12.83
C ALA A 40 0.53 19.54 -12.26
N THR A 41 0.62 19.44 -10.94
CA THR A 41 0.41 18.19 -10.22
C THR A 41 -0.99 17.70 -10.59
N LYS A 42 -1.06 16.71 -11.49
CA LYS A 42 -2.29 16.02 -11.79
C LYS A 42 -2.62 15.16 -10.58
N THR A 43 -3.26 15.76 -9.58
CA THR A 43 -3.97 15.00 -8.55
C THR A 43 -4.97 14.15 -9.30
N VAL A 44 -4.70 12.86 -9.44
CA VAL A 44 -5.71 11.98 -9.99
C VAL A 44 -6.75 11.81 -8.90
N ARG A 45 -7.74 12.71 -8.91
CA ARG A 45 -9.02 12.47 -8.24
C ARG A 45 -9.71 11.36 -9.02
N HIS A 46 -9.36 10.11 -8.72
CA HIS A 46 -10.12 8.97 -9.19
C HIS A 46 -11.49 9.02 -8.51
N GLY A 47 -12.54 9.10 -9.33
CA GLY A 47 -13.90 9.30 -8.89
C GLY A 47 -14.45 8.08 -8.13
N HIS A 48 -14.55 8.20 -6.81
CA HIS A 48 -15.73 7.83 -6.02
C HIS A 48 -15.63 8.50 -4.64
N LEU A 49 -15.85 9.82 -4.61
CA LEU A 49 -16.00 10.56 -3.35
C LEU A 49 -17.26 10.14 -2.56
N ASP A 50 -18.13 9.32 -3.16
CA ASP A 50 -19.39 8.87 -2.58
C ASP A 50 -19.31 7.53 -1.81
N SER A 51 -18.16 6.85 -1.77
CA SER A 51 -18.04 5.53 -1.11
C SER A 51 -17.43 5.56 0.29
N PHE A 52 -17.14 6.75 0.82
CA PHE A 52 -16.37 6.91 2.06
C PHE A 52 -17.28 7.31 3.23
N THR A 53 -17.56 6.37 4.14
CA THR A 53 -18.42 6.61 5.32
C THR A 53 -17.68 6.31 6.63
N GLY A 54 -18.18 6.86 7.74
CA GLY A 54 -17.63 6.59 9.07
C GLY A 54 -16.25 7.21 9.32
N THR A 55 -15.83 8.18 8.52
CA THR A 55 -14.55 8.89 8.70
C THR A 55 -14.60 9.78 9.92
N ARG A 56 -13.56 9.68 10.74
CA ARG A 56 -13.37 10.55 11.90
C ARG A 56 -11.90 10.60 12.29
N LYS A 57 -11.52 11.64 13.02
CA LYS A 57 -10.22 11.72 13.68
C LYS A 57 -10.28 11.09 15.07
N ILE A 58 -9.28 10.28 15.40
CA ILE A 58 -9.06 9.72 16.73
C ILE A 58 -7.72 10.17 17.28
N ARG A 59 -7.56 10.14 18.61
CA ARG A 59 -6.28 10.46 19.27
C ARG A 59 -5.53 9.16 19.58
N VAL A 60 -4.30 9.06 19.10
CA VAL A 60 -3.41 7.91 19.30
C VAL A 60 -2.01 8.44 19.62
N ASN A 61 -1.46 8.10 20.78
CA ASN A 61 -0.09 8.46 21.19
C ASN A 61 0.27 9.95 20.99
N GLY A 62 -0.70 10.85 21.21
CA GLY A 62 -0.50 12.29 21.04
C GLY A 62 -0.64 12.80 19.60
N TYR A 63 -1.03 11.96 18.65
CA TYR A 63 -1.34 12.31 17.26
C TYR A 63 -2.83 12.20 16.95
N SER A 64 -3.29 13.02 16.03
CA SER A 64 -4.60 12.92 15.40
C SER A 64 -4.47 11.99 14.20
N VAL A 65 -5.14 10.86 14.26
CA VAL A 65 -5.14 9.86 13.19
C VAL A 65 -6.51 9.82 12.53
N ASN A 66 -6.54 10.00 11.22
CA ASN A 66 -7.77 9.86 10.44
C ASN A 66 -8.06 8.37 10.22
N VAL A 67 -9.28 7.97 10.55
CA VAL A 67 -9.75 6.58 10.39
C VAL A 67 -11.09 6.58 9.70
N SER A 68 -11.38 5.52 8.95
CA SER A 68 -12.72 5.23 8.47
C SER A 68 -13.05 3.79 8.76
N CYS A 69 -14.29 3.56 9.13
CA CYS A 69 -14.77 2.20 9.36
C CYS A 69 -16.22 2.06 8.93
N SER A 70 -16.50 1.06 8.11
CA SER A 70 -17.83 0.71 7.60
C SER A 70 -18.23 -0.71 8.03
N GLY A 71 -19.51 -1.06 7.88
CA GLY A 71 -20.01 -2.39 8.20
C GLY A 71 -20.19 -2.65 9.70
N ARG A 72 -20.82 -3.79 10.01
CA ARG A 72 -21.16 -4.20 11.39
C ARG A 72 -20.21 -5.27 11.87
N THR A 73 -20.00 -5.32 13.17
CA THR A 73 -19.22 -6.39 13.81
C THR A 73 -20.18 -7.50 14.24
N ALA A 74 -20.01 -8.72 13.76
CA ALA A 74 -20.66 -9.87 14.37
C ALA A 74 -19.86 -10.36 15.59
N PRO A 75 -20.51 -11.01 16.58
CA PRO A 75 -19.80 -11.58 17.72
C PRO A 75 -18.73 -12.59 17.28
N ARG A 76 -17.50 -12.43 17.79
CA ARG A 76 -16.33 -13.30 17.54
C ARG A 76 -15.75 -13.25 16.12
N GLU A 77 -16.17 -12.31 15.28
CA GLU A 77 -15.50 -12.06 13.99
C GLU A 77 -14.35 -11.04 14.12
N PRO A 78 -13.26 -11.24 13.38
CA PRO A 78 -12.15 -10.29 13.38
C PRO A 78 -12.53 -8.98 12.68
N VAL A 79 -11.93 -7.88 13.11
CA VAL A 79 -12.00 -6.62 12.35
C VAL A 79 -10.98 -6.68 11.22
N VAL A 80 -11.41 -6.36 10.00
CA VAL A 80 -10.50 -6.21 8.85
C VAL A 80 -9.93 -4.80 8.86
N MET A 81 -8.61 -4.69 8.91
CA MET A 81 -7.88 -3.41 8.80
C MET A 81 -7.17 -3.34 7.45
N LEU A 82 -7.60 -2.41 6.61
CA LEU A 82 -7.00 -2.10 5.32
C LEU A 82 -5.87 -1.09 5.49
N MET A 83 -4.72 -1.34 4.86
CA MET A 83 -3.54 -0.47 4.95
C MET A 83 -3.04 -0.09 3.55
N ALA A 84 -3.02 1.21 3.27
CA ALA A 84 -2.53 1.78 2.02
C ALA A 84 -1.00 1.72 1.86
N GLY A 85 -0.54 1.88 0.62
CA GLY A 85 0.87 1.98 0.24
C GLY A 85 1.49 3.34 0.54
N ALA A 86 2.78 3.49 0.23
CA ALA A 86 3.54 4.73 0.46
C ALA A 86 2.96 5.89 -0.36
N GLY A 87 2.77 7.07 0.25
CA GLY A 87 2.15 8.22 -0.43
C GLY A 87 0.63 8.13 -0.60
N ASP A 88 0.02 7.01 -0.22
CA ASP A 88 -1.41 6.78 -0.35
C ASP A 88 -2.13 6.94 1.00
N GLY A 89 -3.30 7.58 0.94
CA GLY A 89 -4.25 7.67 2.03
C GLY A 89 -5.24 6.51 2.06
N LEU A 90 -6.04 6.47 3.11
CA LEU A 90 -7.12 5.49 3.33
C LEU A 90 -8.21 5.52 2.24
N ASP A 91 -8.27 6.58 1.43
CA ASP A 91 -9.19 6.73 0.31
C ASP A 91 -8.89 5.75 -0.84
N THR A 92 -7.63 5.37 -1.03
CA THR A 92 -7.25 4.32 -2.00
C THR A 92 -7.86 2.95 -1.67
N MET A 93 -8.21 2.73 -0.41
CA MET A 93 -8.84 1.49 0.08
C MET A 93 -10.37 1.51 0.00
N ALA A 94 -10.97 2.62 -0.46
CA ALA A 94 -12.42 2.83 -0.43
C ALA A 94 -13.23 1.75 -1.18
N GLY A 95 -12.77 1.33 -2.36
CA GLY A 95 -13.46 0.31 -3.16
C GLY A 95 -13.54 -1.05 -2.47
N LEU A 96 -12.42 -1.49 -1.88
CA LEU A 96 -12.38 -2.71 -1.08
C LEU A 96 -13.26 -2.58 0.17
N GLN A 97 -13.15 -1.46 0.90
CA GLN A 97 -13.93 -1.23 2.11
C GLN A 97 -15.43 -1.26 1.82
N SER A 98 -15.88 -0.59 0.76
CA SER A 98 -17.29 -0.57 0.34
C SER A 98 -17.83 -1.97 0.05
N THR A 99 -17.01 -2.82 -0.60
CA THR A 99 -17.41 -4.19 -0.94
C THR A 99 -17.45 -5.10 0.28
N LEU A 100 -16.38 -5.12 1.08
CA LEU A 100 -16.23 -6.01 2.22
C LEU A 100 -17.18 -5.64 3.38
N SER A 101 -17.45 -4.34 3.56
CA SER A 101 -18.29 -3.85 4.68
C SER A 101 -19.76 -4.25 4.63
N LYS A 102 -20.19 -4.89 3.54
CA LYS A 102 -21.52 -5.52 3.43
C LYS A 102 -21.68 -6.69 4.41
N GLU A 103 -20.58 -7.37 4.73
CA GLU A 103 -20.55 -8.57 5.56
C GLU A 103 -19.69 -8.35 6.81
N ASP A 104 -18.53 -7.71 6.66
CA ASP A 104 -17.53 -7.58 7.73
C ASP A 104 -17.49 -6.17 8.35
N ARG A 105 -16.89 -6.08 9.55
CA ARG A 105 -16.41 -4.79 10.07
C ARG A 105 -15.07 -4.46 9.41
N VAL A 106 -15.06 -3.48 8.52
CA VAL A 106 -13.85 -3.08 7.79
C VAL A 106 -13.46 -1.64 8.13
N CYS A 107 -12.20 -1.47 8.47
CA CYS A 107 -11.59 -0.19 8.81
C CYS A 107 -10.37 0.08 7.95
N SER A 108 -10.03 1.35 7.81
CA SER A 108 -8.79 1.86 7.21
C SER A 108 -8.33 3.09 7.99
N TYR A 109 -7.04 3.43 7.89
CA TYR A 109 -6.50 4.64 8.53
C TYR A 109 -5.39 5.28 7.70
N ASP A 110 -5.24 6.58 7.86
CA ASP A 110 -4.15 7.36 7.28
C ASP A 110 -2.94 7.22 8.22
N ARG A 111 -1.81 6.75 7.71
CA ARG A 111 -0.57 6.70 8.49
C ARG A 111 -0.08 8.13 8.75
N LEU A 112 0.79 8.30 9.75
CA LEU A 112 1.37 9.63 10.02
C LEU A 112 2.19 10.09 8.80
N GLY A 113 1.93 11.31 8.34
CA GLY A 113 2.51 11.85 7.11
C GLY A 113 1.59 11.80 5.89
N GLU A 114 0.52 11.00 5.94
CA GLU A 114 -0.41 10.80 4.82
C GLU A 114 -1.83 11.27 5.11
N GLY A 115 -2.57 11.51 4.02
CA GLY A 115 -4.00 11.83 4.06
C GLY A 115 -4.35 12.96 5.03
N GLN A 116 -5.25 12.69 5.97
CA GLN A 116 -5.70 13.67 6.97
C GLN A 116 -5.16 13.41 8.38
N SER A 117 -4.18 12.51 8.52
CA SER A 117 -3.46 12.28 9.77
C SER A 117 -2.38 13.34 10.01
N ASP A 118 -1.96 13.47 11.27
CA ASP A 118 -0.88 14.38 11.63
C ASP A 118 0.44 13.99 10.95
N GLN A 119 1.29 14.99 10.74
CA GLN A 119 2.68 14.78 10.32
C GLN A 119 3.52 14.16 11.46
N PRO A 120 4.56 13.38 11.14
CA PRO A 120 5.47 12.85 12.14
C PRO A 120 6.32 13.97 12.76
N LYS A 121 6.55 13.91 14.07
CA LYS A 121 7.48 14.85 14.74
C LYS A 121 8.94 14.66 14.30
N GLY A 122 9.32 13.43 13.96
CA GLY A 122 10.69 13.03 13.63
C GLY A 122 10.72 11.92 12.57
N PRO A 123 11.92 11.47 12.16
CA PRO A 123 12.03 10.19 11.47
C PRO A 123 11.40 9.08 12.32
N GLN A 124 10.75 8.12 11.68
CA GLN A 124 10.02 7.04 12.33
C GLN A 124 10.60 5.70 11.92
N THR A 125 10.72 4.76 12.86
CA THR A 125 11.01 3.37 12.50
C THR A 125 9.72 2.62 12.14
N ILE A 126 9.83 1.46 11.49
CA ILE A 126 8.69 0.52 11.34
C ILE A 126 8.03 0.21 12.69
N ARG A 127 8.82 0.11 13.78
CA ARG A 127 8.29 -0.12 15.12
C ARG A 127 7.46 1.06 15.62
N ASP A 128 7.85 2.29 15.33
CA ASP A 128 7.08 3.48 15.72
C ASP A 128 5.77 3.57 14.93
N SER A 129 5.81 3.27 13.63
CA SER A 129 4.58 3.12 12.82
C SER A 129 3.67 2.02 13.37
N GLY A 130 4.25 0.89 13.81
CA GLY A 130 3.55 -0.18 14.52
C GLY A 130 2.88 0.27 15.82
N LYS A 131 3.49 1.17 16.61
CA LYS A 131 2.85 1.72 17.83
C LYS A 131 1.61 2.54 17.51
N ILE A 132 1.62 3.28 16.40
CA ILE A 132 0.43 4.00 15.92
C ILE A 132 -0.63 3.01 15.47
N LEU A 133 -0.25 1.98 14.71
CA LEU A 133 -1.17 0.90 14.32
C LEU A 133 -1.83 0.24 15.55
N THR A 134 -1.06 -0.15 16.57
CA THR A 134 -1.62 -0.68 17.83
C THR A 134 -2.63 0.27 18.46
N GLY A 135 -2.31 1.55 18.63
CA GLY A 135 -3.25 2.49 19.25
C GLY A 135 -4.50 2.78 18.41
N VAL A 136 -4.39 2.75 17.08
CA VAL A 136 -5.55 2.79 16.18
C VAL A 136 -6.44 1.57 16.41
N LEU A 137 -5.81 0.40 16.38
CA LEU A 137 -6.44 -0.89 16.57
C LEU A 137 -7.15 -1.01 17.93
N ASP A 138 -6.55 -0.56 19.02
CA ASP A 138 -7.15 -0.53 20.35
C ASP A 138 -8.44 0.32 20.35
N ARG A 139 -8.42 1.44 19.62
CA ARG A 139 -9.54 2.39 19.61
C ARG A 139 -10.73 1.93 18.76
N ILE A 140 -10.50 1.11 17.74
CA ILE A 140 -11.53 0.70 16.77
C ILE A 140 -11.97 -0.77 16.95
N ALA A 141 -11.05 -1.64 17.35
CA ALA A 141 -11.28 -3.07 17.49
C ALA A 141 -11.32 -3.50 18.96
N GLY A 142 -10.70 -2.74 19.87
CA GLY A 142 -10.49 -3.18 21.26
C GLY A 142 -9.71 -4.50 21.25
N ASP A 143 -10.12 -5.44 22.10
CA ASP A 143 -9.48 -6.74 22.25
C ASP A 143 -9.83 -7.75 21.14
N ARG A 144 -10.66 -7.35 20.16
CA ARG A 144 -11.08 -8.26 19.09
C ARG A 144 -9.88 -8.64 18.20
N PRO A 145 -9.86 -9.88 17.70
CA PRO A 145 -8.86 -10.29 16.71
C PRO A 145 -8.94 -9.43 15.45
N VAL A 146 -7.84 -9.32 14.72
CA VAL A 146 -7.82 -8.59 13.44
C VAL A 146 -7.19 -9.36 12.30
N VAL A 147 -7.66 -9.07 11.11
CA VAL A 147 -6.99 -9.39 9.86
C VAL A 147 -6.43 -8.09 9.30
N LEU A 148 -5.13 -8.06 8.98
CA LEU A 148 -4.52 -6.92 8.29
C LEU A 148 -4.47 -7.26 6.80
N ALA A 149 -5.04 -6.40 5.97
CA ALA A 149 -4.97 -6.51 4.52
C ALA A 149 -4.30 -5.26 3.96
N ALA A 150 -3.13 -5.41 3.38
CA ALA A 150 -2.19 -4.32 3.28
C ALA A 150 -1.49 -4.30 1.93
N HIS A 151 -1.46 -3.13 1.30
CA HIS A 151 -0.82 -2.89 0.01
C HIS A 151 0.59 -2.32 0.20
N SER A 152 1.54 -2.74 -0.65
CA SER A 152 2.85 -2.10 -0.79
C SER A 152 3.53 -1.86 0.56
N LEU A 153 3.85 -0.61 0.91
CA LEU A 153 4.49 -0.24 2.18
C LEU A 153 3.63 -0.62 3.40
N GLY A 154 2.30 -0.51 3.30
CA GLY A 154 1.39 -1.03 4.31
C GLY A 154 1.62 -2.52 4.55
N GLY A 155 1.89 -3.28 3.49
CA GLY A 155 2.23 -4.70 3.54
C GLY A 155 3.53 -4.99 4.28
N LEU A 156 4.57 -4.19 4.06
CA LEU A 156 5.83 -4.28 4.80
C LEU A 156 5.63 -4.01 6.29
N ILE A 157 4.84 -2.99 6.64
CA ILE A 157 4.51 -2.67 8.03
C ILE A 157 3.72 -3.83 8.65
N ALA A 158 2.66 -4.32 8.00
CA ALA A 158 1.83 -5.42 8.48
C ALA A 158 2.64 -6.71 8.69
N GLY A 159 3.49 -7.08 7.72
CA GLY A 159 4.35 -8.25 7.79
C GLY A 159 5.41 -8.17 8.89
N ARG A 160 5.93 -6.97 9.19
CA ARG A 160 6.87 -6.76 10.30
C ARG A 160 6.20 -6.63 11.67
N TYR A 161 4.94 -6.19 11.68
CA TYR A 161 4.12 -6.02 12.87
C TYR A 161 3.60 -7.35 13.40
N ALA A 162 3.00 -8.18 12.55
CA ALA A 162 2.32 -9.42 12.98
C ALA A 162 3.15 -10.39 13.84
N PRO A 163 4.47 -10.60 13.59
CA PRO A 163 5.30 -11.47 14.43
C PRO A 163 5.30 -11.12 15.93
N ASP A 164 5.20 -9.83 16.26
CA ASP A 164 5.20 -9.34 17.65
C ASP A 164 3.79 -9.20 18.25
N HIS A 165 2.75 -9.45 17.45
CA HIS A 165 1.36 -9.16 17.79
C HIS A 165 0.44 -10.36 17.46
N GLN A 166 0.92 -11.59 17.62
CA GLN A 166 0.19 -12.83 17.32
C GLN A 166 -1.00 -13.08 18.25
N ASP A 167 -1.02 -12.46 19.42
CA ASP A 167 -2.15 -12.41 20.34
C ASP A 167 -3.36 -11.73 19.68
N ARG A 168 -3.11 -10.71 18.84
CA ARG A 168 -4.13 -9.85 18.25
C ARG A 168 -4.34 -10.02 16.74
N VAL A 169 -3.26 -10.18 15.97
CA VAL A 169 -3.30 -10.37 14.53
C VAL A 169 -3.48 -11.84 14.20
N LYS A 170 -4.59 -12.14 13.54
CA LYS A 170 -5.04 -13.52 13.27
C LYS A 170 -5.09 -13.87 11.79
N GLY A 171 -4.73 -12.95 10.91
CA GLY A 171 -4.57 -13.21 9.48
C GLY A 171 -3.93 -12.03 8.76
N LEU A 172 -3.28 -12.32 7.64
CA LEU A 172 -2.65 -11.33 6.78
C LEU A 172 -3.04 -11.51 5.32
N VAL A 173 -3.26 -10.39 4.62
CA VAL A 173 -3.27 -10.32 3.17
C VAL A 173 -2.25 -9.28 2.73
N LEU A 174 -1.24 -9.70 1.98
CA LEU A 174 -0.20 -8.85 1.44
C LEU A 174 -0.43 -8.67 -0.06
N MET A 175 -0.80 -7.45 -0.45
CA MET A 175 -1.08 -7.08 -1.84
C MET A 175 0.12 -6.31 -2.39
N ASP A 176 0.92 -7.00 -3.18
CA ASP A 176 2.16 -6.51 -3.75
C ASP A 176 3.04 -5.77 -2.74
N ALA A 177 3.22 -6.40 -1.57
CA ALA A 177 3.88 -5.76 -0.43
C ALA A 177 5.32 -5.38 -0.77
N THR A 178 5.77 -4.22 -0.29
CA THR A 178 7.18 -3.82 -0.40
C THR A 178 8.08 -4.93 0.15
N LEU A 179 9.18 -5.20 -0.55
CA LEU A 179 10.04 -6.35 -0.27
C LEU A 179 10.69 -6.25 1.12
N PRO A 180 10.93 -7.37 1.81
CA PRO A 180 11.61 -7.38 3.11
C PRO A 180 12.99 -6.71 3.07
N ALA A 181 13.72 -6.90 1.95
CA ALA A 181 15.03 -6.32 1.66
C ALA A 181 15.00 -5.47 0.37
N LEU A 182 14.12 -4.45 0.33
CA LEU A 182 13.91 -3.60 -0.83
C LEU A 182 15.21 -2.99 -1.38
N LYS A 183 16.03 -2.33 -0.54
CA LYS A 183 17.21 -1.61 -1.01
C LYS A 183 18.22 -2.58 -1.60
N ALA A 184 18.56 -3.65 -0.90
CA ALA A 184 19.46 -4.68 -1.40
C ALA A 184 18.95 -5.29 -2.72
N SER A 185 17.65 -5.59 -2.83
CA SER A 185 17.06 -6.21 -4.02
C SER A 185 17.14 -5.28 -5.24
N ILE A 186 16.82 -4.00 -5.08
CA ILE A 186 16.86 -3.03 -6.18
C ILE A 186 18.30 -2.66 -6.55
N LEU A 187 19.18 -2.45 -5.58
CA LEU A 187 20.59 -2.08 -5.84
C LEU A 187 21.39 -3.21 -6.49
N LYS A 188 20.98 -4.47 -6.30
CA LYS A 188 21.55 -5.63 -7.00
C LYS A 188 21.24 -5.60 -8.50
N VAL A 189 20.09 -5.06 -8.89
CA VAL A 189 19.63 -5.03 -10.29
C VAL A 189 20.03 -3.73 -10.99
N ILE A 190 19.84 -2.59 -10.33
CA ILE A 190 20.06 -1.27 -10.92
C ILE A 190 21.38 -0.67 -10.38
N PRO A 191 22.41 -0.52 -11.23
CA PRO A 191 23.68 0.08 -10.84
C PRO A 191 23.55 1.59 -10.60
N GLU A 192 24.54 2.18 -9.93
CA GLU A 192 24.61 3.63 -9.67
C GLU A 192 24.69 4.48 -10.94
N THR A 193 25.18 3.91 -12.03
CA THR A 193 25.33 4.57 -13.33
C THR A 193 24.05 4.57 -14.17
N ALA A 194 22.98 3.91 -13.70
CA ALA A 194 21.70 3.92 -14.40
C ALA A 194 21.15 5.36 -14.49
N THR A 195 20.37 5.62 -15.54
CA THR A 195 19.72 6.92 -15.78
C THR A 195 18.23 6.74 -16.06
N GLY A 196 17.48 7.84 -16.13
CA GLY A 196 16.04 7.80 -16.39
C GLY A 196 15.25 7.06 -15.30
N ILE A 197 14.17 6.39 -15.69
CA ILE A 197 13.22 5.72 -14.79
C ILE A 197 13.93 4.71 -13.86
N ALA A 198 14.94 3.98 -14.36
CA ALA A 198 15.69 3.04 -13.53
C ALA A 198 16.43 3.74 -12.38
N ALA A 199 17.02 4.90 -12.63
CA ALA A 199 17.68 5.70 -11.58
C ALA A 199 16.67 6.19 -10.53
N GLU A 200 15.46 6.54 -10.95
CA GLU A 200 14.37 6.95 -10.05
C GLU A 200 13.92 5.80 -9.15
N VAL A 201 13.72 4.60 -9.70
CA VAL A 201 13.40 3.39 -8.92
C VAL A 201 14.49 3.10 -7.89
N ARG A 202 15.77 3.20 -8.29
CA ARG A 202 16.90 3.03 -7.37
C ARG A 202 16.89 4.09 -6.27
N ALA A 203 16.69 5.36 -6.61
CA ALA A 203 16.66 6.46 -5.66
C ALA A 203 15.48 6.32 -4.68
N GLN A 204 14.31 5.87 -5.15
CA GLN A 204 13.15 5.62 -4.31
C GLN A 204 13.41 4.50 -3.30
N ALA A 205 14.02 3.39 -3.72
CA ALA A 205 14.38 2.29 -2.81
C ALA A 205 15.31 2.74 -1.68
N ILE A 206 16.24 3.66 -1.98
CA ILE A 206 17.13 4.29 -1.00
C ILE A 206 16.34 5.24 -0.09
N SER A 207 15.51 6.12 -0.67
CA SER A 207 14.72 7.09 0.07
C SER A 207 13.79 6.45 1.10
N VAL A 208 13.10 5.36 0.73
CA VAL A 208 12.24 4.58 1.64
C VAL A 208 13.07 3.96 2.78
N ASN A 209 14.27 3.47 2.47
CA ASN A 209 15.17 2.92 3.48
C ASN A 209 15.72 4.00 4.44
N GLU A 210 15.88 5.24 3.99
CA GLU A 210 16.56 6.32 4.73
C GLU A 210 15.60 7.35 5.34
N GLY A 211 14.29 7.16 5.23
CA GLY A 211 13.29 8.08 5.81
C GLY A 211 13.13 9.38 5.05
N GLN A 212 13.49 9.40 3.76
CA GLN A 212 13.34 10.57 2.88
C GLN A 212 12.01 10.56 2.12
N ASN A 213 10.97 9.99 2.72
CA ASN A 213 9.59 9.94 2.23
C ASN A 213 8.67 10.84 3.09
N PRO A 214 7.45 11.19 2.61
CA PRO A 214 6.51 12.04 3.38
C PRO A 214 6.20 11.52 4.79
N GLU A 215 6.15 10.21 4.97
CA GLU A 215 5.94 9.55 6.28
C GLU A 215 7.18 9.61 7.20
N ARG A 216 8.32 10.06 6.67
CA ARG A 216 9.64 10.05 7.31
C ARG A 216 10.01 8.67 7.85
N LEU A 217 9.51 7.63 7.19
CA LEU A 217 9.61 6.24 7.64
C LEU A 217 10.93 5.64 7.19
N VAL A 218 11.72 5.18 8.14
CA VAL A 218 12.95 4.42 7.95
C VAL A 218 12.62 2.94 7.97
N ALA A 219 12.76 2.30 6.80
CA ALA A 219 12.46 0.90 6.59
C ALA A 219 13.72 0.12 6.16
N PRO A 220 14.64 -0.18 7.10
CA PRO A 220 15.87 -0.89 6.77
C PRO A 220 15.55 -2.29 6.27
N ASP A 221 16.35 -2.83 5.35
CA ASP A 221 16.27 -4.22 4.92
C ASP A 221 16.33 -5.17 6.13
N ALA A 222 15.45 -6.17 6.15
CA ALA A 222 15.38 -7.14 7.24
C ALA A 222 14.76 -8.46 6.79
N GLU A 223 15.21 -9.54 7.42
CA GLU A 223 14.64 -10.87 7.26
C GLU A 223 13.18 -10.94 7.74
N VAL A 224 12.39 -11.80 7.08
CA VAL A 224 11.00 -12.06 7.46
C VAL A 224 10.98 -12.94 8.71
N ARG A 225 10.36 -12.45 9.78
CA ARG A 225 10.11 -13.24 10.99
C ARG A 225 8.77 -13.95 10.89
N SER A 226 8.66 -15.13 11.49
CA SER A 226 7.39 -15.85 11.53
C SER A 226 6.37 -15.17 12.46
N ALA A 227 5.14 -15.03 11.96
CA ALA A 227 3.93 -14.69 12.70
C ALA A 227 3.13 -15.93 13.12
N GLY A 228 3.83 -17.04 13.34
CA GLY A 228 3.24 -18.30 13.79
C GLY A 228 2.52 -19.04 12.67
N ASN A 229 1.29 -19.49 12.94
CA ASN A 229 0.50 -20.32 12.03
C ASN A 229 -0.83 -19.66 11.63
N ILE A 230 -0.85 -18.34 11.53
CA ILE A 230 -2.01 -17.59 11.04
C ILE A 230 -2.18 -17.78 9.51
N PRO A 231 -3.40 -17.72 8.96
CA PRO A 231 -3.61 -17.66 7.52
C PRO A 231 -2.93 -16.42 6.92
N VAL A 232 -2.16 -16.61 5.84
CA VAL A 232 -1.49 -15.53 5.10
C VAL A 232 -1.71 -15.73 3.61
N GLN A 233 -2.30 -14.73 2.95
CA GLN A 233 -2.39 -14.65 1.48
C GLN A 233 -1.39 -13.60 1.01
N ILE A 234 -0.54 -13.96 0.06
CA ILE A 234 0.40 -13.05 -0.62
C ILE A 234 -0.03 -13.02 -2.08
N ILE A 235 -0.29 -11.83 -2.60
CA ILE A 235 -0.73 -11.61 -3.97
C ILE A 235 0.29 -10.68 -4.60
N LYS A 236 1.01 -11.15 -5.61
CA LYS A 236 1.95 -10.31 -6.38
C LYS A 236 1.33 -9.86 -7.70
N HIS A 237 1.84 -8.76 -8.24
CA HIS A 237 1.47 -8.33 -9.58
C HIS A 237 1.91 -9.35 -10.65
N GLU A 238 1.29 -9.26 -11.83
CA GLU A 238 1.72 -10.01 -13.01
C GLU A 238 2.86 -9.31 -13.72
N ALA A 239 2.73 -8.01 -13.98
CA ALA A 239 3.74 -7.19 -14.63
C ALA A 239 3.58 -5.72 -14.21
N GLU A 240 4.68 -5.09 -13.82
CA GLU A 240 4.79 -3.69 -13.42
C GLU A 240 6.00 -3.00 -14.09
N PHE A 241 7.10 -3.72 -14.26
CA PHE A 241 8.39 -3.13 -14.66
C PHE A 241 8.69 -3.20 -16.16
N GLY A 242 7.70 -3.55 -16.99
CA GLY A 242 7.86 -3.74 -18.43
C GLY A 242 8.40 -2.52 -19.17
N ASP A 243 8.11 -1.32 -18.67
CA ASP A 243 8.50 -0.04 -19.27
C ASP A 243 9.87 0.47 -18.80
N ILE A 244 10.61 -0.30 -17.99
CA ILE A 244 11.95 0.07 -17.53
C ILE A 244 12.99 -0.55 -18.47
N PRO A 245 13.61 0.25 -19.37
CA PRO A 245 14.57 -0.27 -20.35
C PRO A 245 15.71 -1.00 -19.65
N ASP A 246 16.15 -2.12 -20.23
CA ASP A 246 17.27 -2.96 -19.78
C ASP A 246 17.10 -3.66 -18.41
N TYR A 247 16.23 -3.17 -17.52
CA TYR A 247 16.09 -3.66 -16.14
C TYR A 247 14.76 -4.35 -15.84
N GLY A 248 13.71 -4.13 -16.65
CA GLY A 248 12.35 -4.62 -16.38
C GLY A 248 12.27 -6.09 -15.97
N PRO A 249 12.74 -7.04 -16.81
CA PRO A 249 12.70 -8.47 -16.47
C PRO A 249 13.47 -8.84 -15.18
N ALA A 250 14.59 -8.18 -14.90
CA ALA A 250 15.37 -8.43 -13.70
C ALA A 250 14.70 -7.86 -12.44
N LEU A 251 13.99 -6.74 -12.57
CA LEU A 251 13.18 -6.16 -11.49
C LEU A 251 11.95 -7.02 -11.19
N GLU A 252 11.27 -7.53 -12.22
CA GLU A 252 10.16 -8.50 -12.06
C GLU A 252 10.60 -9.74 -11.29
N GLN A 253 11.78 -10.25 -11.63
CA GLN A 253 12.37 -11.39 -10.94
C GLN A 253 12.72 -11.04 -9.48
N ALA A 254 13.43 -9.93 -9.23
CA ALA A 254 13.81 -9.51 -7.89
C ALA A 254 12.58 -9.25 -6.99
N TRP A 255 11.53 -8.64 -7.55
CA TRP A 255 10.27 -8.42 -6.86
C TRP A 255 9.60 -9.76 -6.53
N SER A 256 9.48 -10.66 -7.52
CA SER A 256 8.91 -11.99 -7.32
C SER A 256 9.67 -12.81 -6.26
N GLU A 257 11.00 -12.72 -6.21
CA GLU A 257 11.83 -13.34 -5.18
C GLU A 257 11.52 -12.77 -3.79
N GLY A 258 11.38 -11.45 -3.64
CA GLY A 258 11.00 -10.85 -2.36
C GLY A 258 9.56 -11.17 -1.94
N GLN A 259 8.62 -11.36 -2.89
CA GLN A 259 7.28 -11.88 -2.57
C GLN A 259 7.33 -13.33 -2.05
N GLN A 260 8.26 -14.15 -2.53
CA GLN A 260 8.48 -15.50 -1.99
C GLN A 260 9.01 -15.46 -0.55
N GLN A 261 9.87 -14.50 -0.21
CA GLN A 261 10.38 -14.35 1.16
C GLN A 261 9.25 -14.13 2.18
N TRP A 262 8.18 -13.41 1.81
CA TRP A 262 7.02 -13.21 2.68
C TRP A 262 6.34 -14.50 3.12
N ARG A 263 6.52 -15.62 2.41
CA ARG A 263 5.98 -16.93 2.81
C ARG A 263 6.52 -17.42 4.16
N ALA A 264 7.67 -16.91 4.60
CA ALA A 264 8.24 -17.23 5.91
C ALA A 264 7.40 -16.68 7.09
N LEU A 265 6.42 -15.79 6.85
CA LEU A 265 5.49 -15.31 7.88
C LEU A 265 4.72 -16.46 8.52
N SER A 266 4.32 -17.46 7.75
CA SER A 266 3.48 -18.54 8.27
C SER A 266 3.64 -19.82 7.45
N LYS A 267 3.50 -20.97 8.12
CA LYS A 267 3.40 -22.27 7.44
C LYS A 267 2.14 -22.40 6.58
N ARG A 268 1.15 -21.52 6.77
CA ARG A 268 -0.08 -21.41 5.98
C ARG A 268 -0.03 -20.31 4.93
N SER A 269 1.16 -19.80 4.61
CA SER A 269 1.30 -18.77 3.56
C SER A 269 1.05 -19.35 2.18
N VAL A 270 0.14 -18.71 1.45
CA VAL A 270 -0.14 -18.97 0.05
C VAL A 270 0.32 -17.76 -0.76
N LEU A 271 1.10 -18.01 -1.82
CA LEU A 271 1.49 -16.98 -2.78
C LEU A 271 0.75 -17.23 -4.09
N SER A 272 0.18 -16.16 -4.66
CA SER A 272 -0.50 -16.16 -5.95
C SER A 272 -0.10 -14.94 -6.78
N THR A 273 -0.29 -15.03 -8.09
CA THR A 273 -0.14 -13.90 -9.02
C THR A 273 -1.53 -13.38 -9.38
N ALA A 274 -1.73 -12.06 -9.32
CA ALA A 274 -2.91 -11.41 -9.87
C ALA A 274 -2.71 -11.16 -11.37
N ALA A 275 -3.22 -12.06 -12.21
CA ALA A 275 -3.14 -11.89 -13.67
C ALA A 275 -3.80 -10.57 -14.11
N GLY A 276 -3.16 -9.85 -15.03
CA GLY A 276 -3.63 -8.57 -15.55
C GLY A 276 -3.55 -7.39 -14.56
N SER A 277 -2.76 -7.49 -13.48
CA SER A 277 -2.53 -6.37 -12.56
C SER A 277 -1.08 -5.90 -12.54
N GLY A 278 -0.91 -4.59 -12.32
CA GLY A 278 0.33 -3.99 -11.86
C GLY A 278 0.37 -3.89 -10.32
N HIS A 279 1.12 -2.92 -9.81
CA HIS A 279 1.39 -2.72 -8.39
C HIS A 279 0.12 -2.49 -7.55
N TYR A 280 -0.91 -1.86 -8.12
CA TYR A 280 -2.16 -1.50 -7.44
C TYR A 280 -3.22 -2.62 -7.55
N ILE A 281 -2.88 -3.84 -7.11
CA ILE A 281 -3.75 -5.03 -7.21
C ILE A 281 -5.17 -4.79 -6.68
N HIS A 282 -5.32 -4.03 -5.60
CA HIS A 282 -6.63 -3.72 -5.01
C HIS A 282 -7.51 -2.83 -5.89
N VAL A 283 -6.94 -2.17 -6.89
CA VAL A 283 -7.62 -1.35 -7.91
C VAL A 283 -7.77 -2.15 -9.21
N ASP A 284 -6.70 -2.81 -9.67
CA ASP A 284 -6.69 -3.53 -10.95
C ASP A 284 -7.51 -4.82 -10.89
N ARG A 285 -7.41 -5.55 -9.76
CA ARG A 285 -8.05 -6.85 -9.51
C ARG A 285 -8.72 -6.89 -8.13
N PRO A 286 -9.71 -5.99 -7.88
CA PRO A 286 -10.41 -5.92 -6.61
C PRO A 286 -11.14 -7.24 -6.28
N ASP A 287 -11.52 -8.01 -7.29
CA ASP A 287 -12.11 -9.34 -7.14
C ASP A 287 -11.17 -10.32 -6.43
N LEU A 288 -9.89 -10.33 -6.81
CA LEU A 288 -8.87 -11.20 -6.20
C LEU A 288 -8.53 -10.73 -4.78
N ALA A 289 -8.39 -9.42 -4.58
CA ALA A 289 -8.15 -8.84 -3.26
C ALA A 289 -9.31 -9.14 -2.29
N VAL A 290 -10.56 -8.91 -2.69
CA VAL A 290 -11.76 -9.22 -1.89
C VAL A 290 -11.83 -10.70 -1.56
N LYS A 291 -11.58 -11.58 -2.54
CA LYS A 291 -11.57 -13.03 -2.33
C LYS A 291 -10.54 -13.44 -1.28
N ALA A 292 -9.29 -12.98 -1.41
CA ALA A 292 -8.23 -13.31 -0.47
C ALA A 292 -8.53 -12.81 0.95
N ILE A 293 -9.07 -11.60 1.08
CA ILE A 293 -9.47 -11.03 2.39
C ILE A 293 -10.57 -11.87 3.02
N ARG A 294 -11.62 -12.22 2.28
CA ARG A 294 -12.71 -13.07 2.79
C ARG A 294 -12.22 -14.45 3.22
N GLU A 295 -11.35 -15.08 2.43
CA GLU A 295 -10.77 -16.38 2.77
C GLU A 295 -9.94 -16.32 4.06
N VAL A 296 -9.07 -15.30 4.21
CA VAL A 296 -8.26 -15.12 5.42
C VAL A 296 -9.13 -14.79 6.63
N THR A 297 -10.13 -13.92 6.46
CA THR A 297 -11.11 -13.57 7.50
C THR A 297 -11.90 -14.78 7.96
N CYS A 298 -12.38 -15.61 7.04
CA CYS A 298 -13.09 -16.85 7.36
C CYS A 298 -12.19 -17.84 8.10
N GLN A 299 -10.97 -18.07 7.61
CA GLN A 299 -9.99 -18.93 8.26
C GLN A 299 -9.58 -18.44 9.65
N ALA A 300 -9.52 -17.12 9.83
CA ALA A 300 -9.31 -16.50 11.11
C ALA A 300 -10.52 -16.76 12.02
N ALA A 301 -11.74 -16.39 11.65
CA ALA A 301 -12.92 -16.60 12.48
C ALA A 301 -13.11 -18.07 12.95
N ALA A 302 -12.70 -19.05 12.13
CA ALA A 302 -12.79 -20.48 12.45
C ALA A 302 -11.76 -20.98 13.49
N ALA A 303 -10.61 -20.32 13.59
CA ALA A 303 -9.62 -20.66 14.60
C ALA A 303 -10.14 -20.13 15.94
N ARG A 304 -10.57 -21.03 16.83
CA ARG A 304 -11.18 -20.66 18.11
C ARG A 304 -10.17 -19.83 18.93
N TRP A 305 -10.43 -18.54 19.06
CA TRP A 305 -9.76 -17.61 19.96
C TRP A 305 -10.56 -17.45 21.25
#